data_AF-R7U8E2-F1
#
_entry.id   AF-R7U8E2-F1
#
_cell.length_a   1.000
_cell.length_b   1.000
_cell.length_c   1.000
_cell.angle_alpha   90.00
_cell.angle_beta   90.00
_cell.angle_gamma   90.00
#
_symmetry.space_group_name_H-M   'P 1'
#
loop_
_entity.id
_entity.type
_entity.pdbx_description
1 polymer ?
#
loop_
_entity_poly.entity_id
_entity_poly.type
_entity_poly.pdbx_seq_one_letter_code
_entity_poly.pdbx_strand_id
1 'polypeptide(L)'
;MDIQQTKPEAAIVITGDFNGASLHDALPTYVQYVNFNTRGRSCLDLLYSNIKDAYKTISLPPIGRSDHTMIHCLPTYIRKLERQKSMIKTIRQWTEDAEEQLGGCFACTDWNIFEDTTTNINDYTNVITDYIKFCEETIIPTKEIKIYPNNRPWVTNDLIHAVRKRRRLWMFGHHEECKEAQKEVNIIIAQC
;
A
#
# COMPACT_ATOMS: atom_id res chain seq x y z
N MET A 1 29.23 -16.36 -18.83
CA MET A 1 30.47 -15.98 -18.12
C MET A 1 31.09 -14.70 -18.69
N ASP A 2 30.80 -14.33 -19.93
CA ASP A 2 31.33 -13.13 -20.60
C ASP A 2 31.06 -11.81 -19.85
N ILE A 3 29.93 -11.69 -19.14
CA ILE A 3 29.60 -10.49 -18.35
C ILE A 3 30.59 -10.29 -17.19
N GLN A 4 31.06 -11.37 -16.54
CA GLN A 4 32.04 -11.25 -15.46
C GLN A 4 33.43 -10.87 -15.97
N GLN A 5 33.80 -11.35 -17.15
CA GLN A 5 35.09 -11.02 -17.76
C GLN A 5 35.10 -9.58 -18.28
N THR A 6 33.99 -9.11 -18.84
CA THR A 6 33.87 -7.75 -19.37
C THR A 6 33.61 -6.71 -18.27
N LYS A 7 32.95 -7.08 -17.17
CA LYS A 7 32.60 -6.19 -16.05
C LYS A 7 32.80 -6.89 -14.70
N PRO A 8 34.04 -6.95 -14.18
CA PRO A 8 34.35 -7.68 -12.95
C PRO A 8 33.67 -7.09 -11.70
N GLU A 9 33.32 -5.80 -11.71
CA GLU A 9 32.65 -5.13 -10.59
C GLU A 9 31.11 -5.20 -10.64
N ALA A 10 30.53 -5.83 -11.66
CA ALA A 10 29.08 -5.90 -11.78
C ALA A 10 28.45 -6.76 -10.67
N ALA A 11 27.37 -6.26 -10.08
CA ALA A 11 26.49 -7.07 -9.25
C ALA A 11 25.70 -8.03 -10.15
N ILE A 12 25.82 -9.33 -9.93
CA ILE A 12 25.13 -10.38 -10.68
C ILE A 12 24.22 -11.11 -9.72
N VAL A 13 22.94 -11.16 -10.07
CA VAL A 13 21.93 -11.93 -9.34
C VAL A 13 21.30 -12.92 -10.31
N ILE A 14 21.33 -14.20 -9.93
CA ILE A 14 20.68 -15.29 -10.66
C ILE A 14 19.57 -15.82 -9.78
N THR A 15 18.33 -15.72 -10.24
CA THR A 15 17.16 -16.13 -9.44
C THR A 15 16.08 -16.69 -10.33
N GLY A 16 15.27 -17.57 -9.75
CA GLY A 16 14.17 -18.24 -10.42
C GLY A 16 13.83 -19.55 -9.74
N ASP A 17 12.95 -20.31 -10.37
CA ASP A 17 12.64 -21.68 -10.00
C ASP A 17 13.65 -22.63 -10.68
N PHE A 18 14.44 -23.33 -9.86
CA PHE A 18 15.45 -24.27 -10.31
C PHE A 18 14.93 -25.71 -10.35
N ASN A 19 13.71 -25.98 -9.87
CA ASN A 19 13.10 -27.30 -9.82
C ASN A 19 14.04 -28.40 -9.27
N GLY A 20 14.87 -28.04 -8.29
CA GLY A 20 15.82 -28.96 -7.62
C GLY A 20 17.25 -28.94 -8.19
N ALA A 21 17.53 -28.19 -9.26
CA ALA A 21 18.90 -27.96 -9.71
C ALA A 21 19.66 -27.04 -8.74
N SER A 22 20.98 -27.26 -8.62
CA SER A 22 21.88 -26.42 -7.84
C SER A 22 23.01 -25.91 -8.72
N LEU A 23 23.35 -24.63 -8.57
CA LEU A 23 24.50 -24.03 -9.23
C LEU A 23 25.75 -24.00 -8.33
N HIS A 24 25.71 -24.65 -7.16
CA HIS A 24 26.81 -24.60 -6.19
C HIS A 24 28.16 -25.00 -6.82
N ASP A 25 28.19 -26.09 -7.58
CA ASP A 25 29.43 -26.62 -8.15
C ASP A 25 29.87 -25.84 -9.40
N ALA A 26 28.90 -25.30 -10.16
CA ALA A 26 29.16 -24.50 -11.34
C ALA A 26 29.59 -23.05 -11.01
N LEU A 27 29.14 -22.53 -9.87
CA LEU A 27 29.35 -21.15 -9.42
C LEU A 27 29.82 -21.11 -7.96
N PRO A 28 31.01 -21.66 -7.64
CA PRO A 28 31.48 -21.82 -6.25
C PRO A 28 31.74 -20.49 -5.54
N THR A 29 31.90 -19.39 -6.28
CA THR A 29 32.11 -18.05 -5.73
C THR A 29 30.79 -17.33 -5.40
N TYR A 30 29.65 -17.86 -5.83
CA TYR A 30 28.35 -17.24 -5.61
C TYR A 30 27.75 -17.70 -4.28
N VAL A 31 27.10 -16.77 -3.58
CA VAL A 31 26.36 -17.05 -2.35
C VAL A 31 24.91 -17.33 -2.71
N GLN A 32 24.39 -18.46 -2.23
CA GLN A 32 22.97 -18.79 -2.28
C GLN A 32 22.27 -18.19 -1.04
N TYR A 33 21.15 -17.51 -1.24
CA TYR A 33 20.48 -16.73 -0.18
C TYR A 33 19.19 -17.35 0.38
N VAL A 34 18.58 -18.33 -0.29
CA VAL A 34 17.24 -18.86 0.07
C VAL A 34 17.38 -20.19 0.80
N ASN A 35 17.01 -20.22 2.09
CA ASN A 35 17.18 -21.39 2.95
C ASN A 35 15.88 -21.96 3.53
N PHE A 36 14.73 -21.62 2.94
CA PHE A 36 13.42 -22.05 3.42
C PHE A 36 12.59 -22.65 2.29
N ASN A 37 11.53 -23.39 2.65
CA ASN A 37 10.66 -24.02 1.66
C ASN A 37 9.92 -22.96 0.82
N THR A 38 10.05 -23.08 -0.49
CA THR A 38 9.45 -22.17 -1.46
C THR A 38 8.23 -22.80 -2.13
N ARG A 39 8.11 -24.13 -2.10
CA ARG A 39 6.91 -24.86 -2.52
C ARG A 39 6.72 -26.09 -1.63
N GLY A 40 5.64 -26.11 -0.84
CA GLY A 40 5.36 -27.20 0.09
C GLY A 40 6.53 -27.46 1.06
N ARG A 41 7.20 -28.61 0.91
CA ARG A 41 8.37 -29.01 1.72
C ARG A 41 9.71 -28.87 0.99
N SER A 42 9.72 -28.22 -0.17
CA SER A 42 10.89 -28.11 -1.05
C SER A 42 11.32 -26.66 -1.21
N CYS A 43 12.63 -26.44 -1.27
CA CYS A 43 13.24 -25.17 -1.71
C CYS A 43 13.58 -25.32 -3.19
N LEU A 44 12.72 -24.79 -4.06
CA LEU A 44 12.88 -24.84 -5.52
C LEU A 44 13.34 -23.50 -6.09
N ASP A 45 12.93 -22.42 -5.46
CA ASP A 45 13.25 -21.06 -5.88
C ASP A 45 14.55 -20.62 -5.18
N LEU A 46 15.61 -20.40 -5.96
CA LEU A 46 16.93 -20.04 -5.43
C LEU A 46 17.30 -18.61 -5.85
N LEU A 47 18.21 -18.02 -5.08
CA LEU A 47 18.85 -16.76 -5.43
C LEU A 47 20.35 -16.89 -5.17
N TYR A 48 21.14 -16.74 -6.22
CA TYR A 48 22.59 -16.69 -6.19
C TYR A 48 23.08 -15.28 -6.49
N SER A 49 24.07 -14.79 -5.75
CA SER A 49 24.75 -13.53 -6.06
C SER A 49 26.26 -13.64 -5.87
N ASN A 50 27.02 -12.91 -6.69
CA ASN A 50 28.48 -12.81 -6.57
C ASN A 50 28.93 -11.90 -5.42
N ILE A 51 28.01 -11.18 -4.79
CA ILE A 51 28.29 -10.31 -3.64
C ILE A 51 27.89 -11.06 -2.38
N LYS A 52 28.79 -11.13 -1.39
CA LYS A 52 28.51 -11.72 -0.07
C LYS A 52 27.70 -10.74 0.78
N ASP A 53 26.83 -11.28 1.64
CA ASP A 53 25.99 -10.51 2.57
C ASP A 53 25.19 -9.37 1.91
N ALA A 54 24.85 -9.53 0.63
CA ALA A 54 24.16 -8.52 -0.16
C ALA A 54 22.66 -8.45 0.12
N TYR A 55 22.06 -9.58 0.50
CA TYR A 55 20.62 -9.71 0.69
C TYR A 55 20.26 -10.46 1.97
N LYS A 56 19.12 -10.10 2.54
CA LYS A 56 18.35 -10.90 3.51
C LYS A 56 17.05 -11.34 2.83
N THR A 57 16.79 -12.65 2.82
CA THR A 57 15.56 -13.20 2.27
C THR A 57 14.52 -13.42 3.36
N ILE A 58 13.27 -13.06 3.08
CA ILE A 58 12.12 -13.30 3.95
C ILE A 58 11.05 -14.04 3.16
N SER A 59 10.51 -15.09 3.76
CA SER A 59 9.34 -15.79 3.24
C SER A 59 8.08 -14.95 3.46
N LEU A 60 7.30 -14.76 2.40
CA LEU A 60 6.01 -14.08 2.41
C LEU A 60 4.91 -15.01 1.86
N PRO A 61 3.64 -14.78 2.22
CA PRO A 61 2.52 -15.54 1.64
C PRO A 61 2.59 -15.58 0.11
N PRO A 62 2.14 -16.69 -0.52
CA PRO A 62 2.03 -16.79 -1.97
C PRO A 62 1.25 -15.62 -2.57
N ILE A 63 1.65 -15.22 -3.78
CA ILE A 63 0.92 -14.19 -4.52
C ILE A 63 -0.26 -14.80 -5.26
N GLY A 64 -1.45 -14.25 -5.05
CA GLY A 64 -2.67 -14.71 -5.70
C GLY A 64 -2.96 -16.17 -5.43
N ARG A 65 -2.96 -16.99 -6.49
CA ARG A 65 -3.23 -18.44 -6.45
C ARG A 65 -1.98 -19.30 -6.64
N SER A 66 -0.79 -18.70 -6.60
CA SER A 66 0.47 -19.45 -6.70
C SER A 66 0.58 -20.47 -5.57
N ASP A 67 1.10 -21.66 -5.87
CA ASP A 67 1.54 -22.64 -4.88
C ASP A 67 3.00 -22.41 -4.42
N HIS A 68 3.68 -21.42 -5.01
CA HIS A 68 4.99 -20.95 -4.58
C HIS A 68 4.88 -19.77 -3.59
N THR A 69 5.65 -19.88 -2.51
CA THR A 69 5.93 -18.83 -1.53
C THR A 69 6.62 -17.65 -2.22
N MET A 70 6.23 -16.43 -1.84
CA MET A 70 6.92 -15.24 -2.32
C MET A 70 8.22 -15.02 -1.52
N ILE A 71 9.34 -14.86 -2.23
CA ILE A 71 10.64 -14.55 -1.62
C ILE A 71 10.86 -13.05 -1.68
N HIS A 72 10.97 -12.41 -0.52
CA HIS A 72 11.30 -11.00 -0.44
C HIS A 72 12.79 -10.81 -0.12
N CYS A 73 13.54 -10.37 -1.13
CA CYS A 73 14.97 -10.11 -1.04
C CYS A 73 15.21 -8.65 -0.67
N LEU A 74 15.60 -8.42 0.58
CA LEU A 74 15.93 -7.09 1.09
C LEU A 74 17.44 -6.87 0.97
N PRO A 75 17.91 -5.83 0.28
CA PRO A 75 19.33 -5.52 0.28
C PRO A 75 19.78 -5.16 1.70
N THR A 76 20.92 -5.70 2.12
CA THR A 76 21.51 -5.41 3.43
C THR A 76 22.03 -3.97 3.48
N TYR A 77 22.48 -3.46 2.33
CA TYR A 77 22.79 -2.05 2.13
C TYR A 77 21.54 -1.28 1.70
N ILE A 78 21.05 -0.40 2.57
CA ILE A 78 19.94 0.51 2.25
C ILE A 78 20.54 1.89 2.01
N ARG A 79 20.64 2.30 0.74
CA ARG A 79 20.92 3.72 0.43
C ARG A 79 19.75 4.54 0.99
N LYS A 80 20.06 5.55 1.81
CA LYS A 80 19.04 6.53 2.22
C LYS A 80 18.63 7.30 0.96
N LEU A 81 17.52 6.90 0.35
CA LEU A 81 16.88 7.68 -0.69
C LEU A 81 16.41 9.00 -0.07
N GLU A 82 16.56 10.12 -0.78
CA GLU A 82 15.91 11.36 -0.38
C GLU A 82 14.40 11.11 -0.37
N ARG A 83 13.84 11.08 0.84
CA ARG A 83 12.39 10.96 1.02
C ARG A 83 11.83 12.36 0.92
N GLN A 84 10.92 12.57 -0.04
CA GLN A 84 10.08 13.76 -0.01
C GLN A 84 9.38 13.82 1.36
N LYS A 85 9.45 14.99 2.00
CA LYS A 85 8.89 15.17 3.34
C LYS A 85 7.38 14.95 3.29
N SER A 86 6.84 14.35 4.34
CA SER A 86 5.39 14.29 4.54
C SER A 86 4.81 15.70 4.56
N MET A 87 3.65 15.88 3.96
CA MET A 87 2.90 17.14 4.02
C MET A 87 1.76 17.02 5.03
N ILE A 88 1.42 18.13 5.68
CA ILE A 88 0.18 18.25 6.44
C ILE A 88 -0.88 18.81 5.50
N LYS A 89 -2.05 18.18 5.44
CA LYS A 89 -3.20 18.64 4.67
C LYS A 89 -4.39 18.76 5.61
N THR A 90 -5.03 19.92 5.61
CA THR A 90 -6.31 20.12 6.27
C THR A 90 -7.41 19.55 5.38
N ILE A 91 -8.25 18.69 5.95
CA ILE A 91 -9.40 18.10 5.27
C ILE A 91 -10.68 18.33 6.07
N ARG A 92 -11.80 18.44 5.36
CA ARG A 92 -13.14 18.43 5.97
C ARG A 92 -13.45 17.02 6.48
N GLN A 93 -14.02 16.93 7.67
CA GLN A 93 -14.42 15.69 8.30
C GLN A 93 -15.94 15.56 8.27
N TRP A 94 -16.42 14.77 7.31
CA TRP A 94 -17.82 14.40 7.17
C TRP A 94 -18.14 13.23 8.11
N THR A 95 -18.71 13.55 9.27
CA THR A 95 -19.30 12.57 10.19
C THR A 95 -20.81 12.61 10.06
N GLU A 96 -21.49 11.52 10.42
CA GLU A 96 -22.95 11.44 10.42
C GLU A 96 -23.57 12.62 11.20
N ASP A 97 -23.06 12.92 12.40
CA ASP A 97 -23.48 14.09 13.19
C ASP A 97 -23.28 15.44 12.47
N ALA A 98 -22.21 15.59 11.69
CA ALA A 98 -21.91 16.84 11.00
C ALA A 98 -22.80 17.02 9.76
N GLU A 99 -23.08 15.91 9.07
CA GLU A 99 -24.06 15.85 7.98
C GLU A 99 -25.47 16.15 8.47
N GLU A 100 -25.86 15.58 9.62
CA GLU A 100 -27.17 15.85 10.23
C GLU A 100 -27.30 17.32 10.65
N GLN A 101 -26.28 17.89 11.29
CA GLN A 101 -26.28 19.31 11.65
C GLN A 101 -26.34 20.23 10.43
N LEU A 102 -25.61 19.91 9.36
CA LEU A 102 -25.65 20.67 8.12
C LEU A 102 -27.04 20.59 7.46
N GLY A 103 -27.63 19.38 7.44
CA GLY A 103 -29.00 19.17 6.96
C GLY A 103 -30.03 19.94 7.79
N GLY A 104 -29.90 19.93 9.12
CA GLY A 104 -30.72 20.72 10.02
C GLY A 104 -30.57 22.23 9.81
N CYS A 105 -29.36 22.71 9.55
CA CYS A 105 -29.12 24.11 9.20
C CYS A 105 -29.89 24.50 7.94
N PHE A 106 -29.76 23.72 6.86
CA PHE A 106 -30.47 23.98 5.60
C PHE A 106 -31.99 23.86 5.71
N ALA A 107 -32.49 22.97 6.56
CA ALA A 107 -33.93 22.84 6.82
C ALA A 107 -34.51 24.06 7.57
N CYS A 108 -33.68 24.73 8.39
CA CYS A 108 -34.06 25.94 9.12
C CYS A 108 -33.80 27.24 8.34
N THR A 109 -33.06 27.18 7.23
CA THR A 109 -32.81 28.33 6.37
C THR A 109 -34.08 28.74 5.63
N ASP A 110 -34.48 30.00 5.74
CA ASP A 110 -35.48 30.59 4.86
C ASP A 110 -34.83 30.94 3.51
N TRP A 111 -35.03 30.08 2.50
CA TRP A 111 -34.41 30.25 1.19
C TRP A 111 -35.03 31.37 0.35
N ASN A 112 -36.26 31.82 0.68
CA ASN A 112 -36.94 32.87 -0.07
C ASN A 112 -36.21 34.21 0.06
N ILE A 113 -35.49 34.42 1.16
CA ILE A 113 -34.73 35.66 1.41
C ILE A 113 -33.69 35.94 0.32
N PHE A 114 -33.16 34.89 -0.33
CA PHE A 114 -32.18 35.04 -1.41
C PHE A 114 -32.83 35.48 -2.72
N GLU A 115 -34.08 35.08 -2.95
CA GLU A 115 -34.85 35.51 -4.12
C GLU A 115 -35.22 36.99 -3.99
N ASP A 116 -35.64 37.41 -2.80
CA ASP A 116 -36.05 38.79 -2.52
C ASP A 116 -34.87 39.80 -2.54
N THR A 117 -33.63 39.33 -2.33
CA THR A 117 -32.45 40.19 -2.20
C THR A 117 -31.56 40.26 -3.44
N THR A 118 -31.86 39.46 -4.47
CA THR A 118 -31.04 39.38 -5.69
C THR A 118 -31.82 39.83 -6.92
N THR A 119 -31.14 40.44 -7.89
CA THR A 119 -31.77 41.06 -9.07
C THR A 119 -31.67 40.23 -10.34
N ASN A 120 -30.79 39.23 -10.37
CA ASN A 120 -30.64 38.33 -11.50
C ASN A 120 -30.18 36.93 -11.05
N ILE A 121 -30.30 35.96 -11.95
CA ILE A 121 -30.01 34.54 -11.68
C ILE A 121 -28.54 34.29 -11.29
N ASN A 122 -27.60 35.08 -11.80
CA ASN A 122 -26.19 34.92 -11.46
C ASN A 122 -25.95 35.34 -10.01
N ASP A 123 -26.52 36.48 -9.60
CA ASP A 123 -26.41 36.97 -8.23
C ASP A 123 -27.10 36.02 -7.25
N TYR A 124 -28.29 35.51 -7.59
CA TYR A 124 -28.98 34.46 -6.82
C TYR A 124 -28.09 33.24 -6.60
N THR A 125 -27.50 32.72 -7.67
CA THR A 125 -26.62 31.55 -7.62
C THR A 125 -25.38 31.81 -6.77
N ASN A 126 -24.77 32.99 -6.90
CA ASN A 126 -23.59 33.36 -6.13
C ASN A 126 -23.90 33.44 -4.63
N VAL A 127 -24.95 34.15 -4.25
CA VAL A 127 -25.33 34.35 -2.84
C VAL A 127 -25.69 33.02 -2.18
N ILE A 128 -26.46 32.16 -2.85
CA ILE A 128 -26.78 30.82 -2.32
C ILE A 128 -25.54 29.96 -2.20
N THR A 129 -24.66 29.97 -3.22
CA THR A 129 -23.42 29.20 -3.18
C THR A 129 -22.53 29.64 -2.02
N ASP A 130 -22.42 30.94 -1.79
CA ASP A 130 -21.61 31.50 -0.71
C ASP A 130 -22.23 31.22 0.67
N TYR A 131 -23.57 31.24 0.78
CA TYR A 131 -24.26 30.83 2.00
C TYR A 131 -24.06 29.33 2.29
N ILE A 132 -24.19 28.46 1.29
CA ILE A 132 -23.94 27.02 1.45
C ILE A 132 -22.50 26.77 1.90
N LYS A 133 -21.52 27.43 1.27
CA LYS A 133 -20.12 27.35 1.69
C LYS A 133 -19.93 27.83 3.12
N PHE A 134 -20.58 28.93 3.51
CA PHE A 134 -20.54 29.44 4.88
C PHE A 134 -21.08 28.42 5.89
N CYS A 135 -22.23 27.80 5.62
CA CYS A 135 -22.79 26.75 6.46
C CYS A 135 -21.84 25.55 6.56
N GLU A 136 -21.27 25.13 5.42
CA GLU A 136 -20.31 24.04 5.38
C GLU A 136 -19.04 24.35 6.18
N GLU A 137 -18.49 25.57 6.07
CA GLU A 137 -17.31 26.01 6.82
C GLU A 137 -17.56 26.16 8.32
N THR A 138 -18.79 26.51 8.71
CA THR A 138 -19.17 26.71 10.10
C THR A 138 -19.47 25.39 10.80
N ILE A 139 -20.11 24.45 10.10
CA ILE A 139 -20.63 23.22 10.69
C ILE A 139 -19.66 22.05 10.51
N ILE A 140 -19.03 21.92 9.33
CA ILE A 140 -18.19 20.76 9.03
C ILE A 140 -16.81 20.95 9.68
N PRO A 141 -16.45 20.15 10.69
CA PRO A 141 -15.17 20.29 11.35
C PRO A 141 -14.03 19.95 10.38
N THR A 142 -12.90 20.62 10.54
CA THR A 142 -11.67 20.30 9.82
C THR A 142 -10.72 19.51 10.70
N LYS A 143 -9.98 18.57 10.10
CA LYS A 143 -8.85 17.91 10.75
C LYS A 143 -7.60 17.96 9.90
N GLU A 144 -6.46 17.99 10.56
CA GLU A 144 -5.17 17.86 9.90
C GLU A 144 -4.81 16.38 9.73
N ILE A 145 -4.47 16.00 8.50
CA ILE A 145 -3.91 14.69 8.20
C ILE A 145 -2.50 14.82 7.65
N LYS A 146 -1.64 13.90 8.08
CA LYS A 146 -0.28 13.78 7.57
C LYS A 146 -0.28 12.86 6.35
N ILE A 147 -0.03 13.42 5.18
CA ILE A 147 0.04 12.69 3.91
C ILE A 147 1.51 12.41 3.60
N TYR A 148 1.80 11.14 3.34
CA TYR A 148 3.10 10.69 2.85
C TYR A 148 3.05 10.60 1.31
N PRO A 149 4.10 11.04 0.59
CA PRO A 149 4.13 11.03 -0.88
C PRO A 149 3.81 9.68 -1.53
N ASN A 150 4.10 8.57 -0.83
CA ASN A 150 3.86 7.21 -1.32
C ASN A 150 2.51 6.61 -0.89
N ASN A 151 1.65 7.36 -0.19
CA ASN A 151 0.32 6.88 0.16
C ASN A 151 -0.55 6.88 -1.10
N ARG A 152 -0.83 5.69 -1.63
CA ARG A 152 -1.78 5.52 -2.73
C ARG A 152 -3.21 5.71 -2.20
N PRO A 153 -4.09 6.49 -2.87
CA PRO A 153 -5.45 6.75 -2.39
C PRO A 153 -6.30 5.49 -2.15
N TRP A 154 -6.09 4.44 -2.95
CA TRP A 154 -6.78 3.16 -2.84
C TRP A 154 -6.22 2.23 -1.75
N VAL A 155 -5.16 2.65 -1.02
CA VAL A 155 -4.60 1.88 0.09
C VAL A 155 -5.22 2.36 1.38
N THR A 156 -6.38 1.79 1.70
CA THR A 156 -7.15 2.09 2.92
C THR A 156 -6.52 1.47 4.17
N ASN A 157 -6.91 1.97 5.35
CA ASN A 157 -6.46 1.38 6.62
C ASN A 157 -6.91 -0.08 6.77
N ASP A 158 -8.11 -0.42 6.28
CA ASP A 158 -8.63 -1.79 6.34
C ASP A 158 -7.79 -2.73 5.49
N LEU A 159 -7.42 -2.31 4.27
CA LEU A 159 -6.51 -3.06 3.42
C LEU A 159 -5.15 -3.28 4.10
N ILE A 160 -4.58 -2.23 4.73
CA ILE A 160 -3.31 -2.34 5.47
C ILE A 160 -3.45 -3.35 6.62
N HIS A 161 -4.53 -3.32 7.38
CA HIS A 161 -4.76 -4.25 8.49
C HIS A 161 -4.90 -5.69 8.01
N ALA A 162 -5.69 -5.93 6.95
CA ALA A 162 -5.89 -7.26 6.38
C ALA A 162 -4.56 -7.85 5.84
N VAL A 163 -3.77 -7.05 5.11
CA VAL A 163 -2.45 -7.47 4.60
C VAL A 163 -1.48 -7.79 5.75
N ARG A 164 -1.46 -6.98 6.82
CA ARG A 164 -0.63 -7.23 8.01
C ARG A 164 -1.07 -8.47 8.78
N LYS A 165 -2.37 -8.69 8.94
CA LYS A 165 -2.95 -9.90 9.56
C LYS A 165 -2.51 -11.15 8.79
N ARG A 166 -2.70 -11.17 7.47
CA ARG A 166 -2.25 -12.26 6.59
C ARG A 166 -0.75 -12.53 6.74
N ARG A 167 0.08 -11.48 6.75
CA ARG A 167 1.54 -11.63 6.93
C ARG A 167 1.92 -12.21 8.30
N ARG A 168 1.23 -11.81 9.38
CA ARG A 168 1.48 -12.37 10.72
C ARG A 168 1.15 -13.87 10.78
N LEU A 169 -0.03 -14.26 10.28
CA LEU A 169 -0.45 -15.65 10.23
C LEU A 169 0.57 -16.52 9.50
N TRP A 170 1.10 -16.04 8.38
CA TRP A 170 2.18 -16.70 7.65
C TRP A 170 3.45 -16.87 8.47
N MET A 171 3.93 -15.82 9.13
CA MET A 171 5.15 -15.88 9.95
C MET A 171 5.02 -16.85 11.13
N PHE A 172 3.81 -17.06 11.65
CA PHE A 172 3.53 -18.00 12.73
C PHE A 172 3.19 -19.42 12.24
N GLY A 173 3.20 -19.68 10.94
CA GLY A 173 2.92 -21.01 10.37
C GLY A 173 1.44 -21.39 10.29
N HIS A 174 0.52 -20.45 10.53
CA HIS A 174 -0.93 -20.65 10.40
C HIS A 174 -1.35 -20.55 8.92
N HIS A 175 -0.90 -21.50 8.10
CA HIS A 175 -1.06 -21.42 6.64
C HIS A 175 -2.52 -21.49 6.18
N GLU A 176 -3.39 -22.26 6.84
CA GLU A 176 -4.83 -22.30 6.51
C GLU A 176 -5.53 -20.97 6.85
N GLU A 177 -5.29 -20.42 8.03
CA GLU A 177 -5.81 -19.10 8.41
C GLU A 177 -5.28 -17.99 7.50
N CYS A 178 -4.05 -18.13 7.00
CA CYS A 178 -3.48 -17.22 6.01
C CYS A 178 -4.27 -17.24 4.69
N LYS A 179 -4.77 -18.41 4.24
CA LYS A 179 -5.64 -18.51 3.06
C LYS A 179 -6.98 -17.84 3.28
N GLU A 180 -7.56 -17.96 4.47
CA GLU A 180 -8.80 -17.23 4.80
C GLU A 180 -8.57 -15.72 4.85
N ALA A 181 -7.48 -15.26 5.47
CA ALA A 181 -7.10 -13.84 5.47
C ALA A 181 -6.81 -13.31 4.05
N GLN A 182 -6.37 -14.16 3.12
CA GLN A 182 -6.21 -13.78 1.71
C GLN A 182 -7.57 -13.48 1.04
N LYS A 183 -8.63 -14.22 1.38
CA LYS A 183 -9.98 -13.93 0.88
C LYS A 183 -10.47 -12.58 1.37
N GLU A 184 -10.25 -12.27 2.65
CA GLU A 184 -10.56 -10.97 3.24
C GLU A 184 -9.84 -9.82 2.49
N VAL A 185 -8.54 -9.98 2.21
CA VAL A 185 -7.79 -9.01 1.39
C VAL A 185 -8.40 -8.85 0.00
N ASN A 186 -8.81 -9.94 -0.65
CA ASN A 186 -9.40 -9.88 -1.99
C ASN A 186 -10.77 -9.17 -1.99
N ILE A 187 -11.59 -9.38 -0.96
CA ILE A 187 -12.88 -8.70 -0.80
C ILE A 187 -12.67 -7.19 -0.67
N ILE A 188 -11.76 -6.77 0.20
CA ILE A 188 -11.46 -5.34 0.40
C ILE A 188 -10.94 -4.71 -0.89
N ILE A 189 -10.04 -5.39 -1.61
CA ILE A 189 -9.53 -4.90 -2.91
C ILE A 189 -10.66 -4.77 -3.95
N ALA A 190 -11.63 -5.69 -3.95
CA ALA A 190 -12.75 -5.63 -4.89
C ALA A 190 -13.76 -4.51 -4.59
N GLN A 191 -13.71 -3.91 -3.40
CA GLN A 191 -14.55 -2.80 -2.97
C GLN A 191 -13.88 -1.42 -3.12
N CYS A 192 -12.57 -1.40 -3.43
CA CYS A 192 -11.78 -0.18 -3.66
C CYS A 192 -11.80 0.23 -5.12
#